data_AF-A0AAX4IQN5-F1
#
_entry.id   AF-A0AAX4IQN5-F1
#
_cell.length_a   1.000
_cell.length_b   1.000
_cell.length_c   1.000
_cell.angle_alpha   90.00
_cell.angle_beta   90.00
_cell.angle_gamma   90.00
#
_symmetry.space_group_name_H-M   'P 1'
#
loop_
_entity.id
_entity.type
_entity.pdbx_description
1 polymer ?
#
loop_
_entity_poly.entity_id
_entity_poly.type
_entity_poly.pdbx_seq_one_letter_code
_entity_poly.pdbx_strand_id
1 'polypeptide(L)'
;MRSSIALGACLARLPAHIPRRAFATSARCPAAANGNSNGAALNPRWLSELQARIKRCGSLGLQGQQKDDLKALQEAVDGQWLELLAGREGFLTGSGWRGLDRHTVTWGDQDAMLTGAGHVNNVVYNKYAESARFNWLRNFATTIDPTHRDAWEAFMSPRDVGLIMRSMKTDYKFPMAYPDHVTVLHKIVSEPTYESDYILLEALLVSDVHRRPAARCFEDIVVYDYKAAKRTPLKPFMVDRLRETYEAQERSRVEVESKVQRLLEVVEKLEKAA
;
A
#
# COMPACT_ATOMS: atom_id res chain seq x y z
N MET A 1 41.88 -58.87 -29.15
CA MET A 1 42.58 -57.86 -28.33
C MET A 1 41.68 -56.64 -28.24
N ARG A 2 40.93 -56.51 -27.14
CA ARG A 2 40.04 -55.38 -26.84
C ARG A 2 40.54 -54.77 -25.55
N SER A 3 41.16 -53.59 -25.63
CA SER A 3 41.65 -52.85 -24.48
C SER A 3 40.53 -51.98 -23.92
N SER A 4 40.05 -52.34 -22.73
CA SER A 4 39.12 -51.54 -21.93
C SER A 4 39.88 -50.41 -21.25
N ILE A 5 39.54 -49.15 -21.55
CA ILE A 5 40.01 -48.00 -20.79
C ILE A 5 39.02 -47.76 -19.65
N ALA A 6 39.45 -48.07 -18.42
CA ALA A 6 38.75 -47.72 -17.20
C ALA A 6 39.08 -46.26 -16.81
N LEU A 7 38.10 -45.37 -16.89
CA LEU A 7 38.16 -44.03 -16.31
C LEU A 7 37.66 -44.11 -14.86
N GLY A 8 38.58 -44.35 -13.93
CA GLY A 8 38.34 -44.18 -12.50
C GLY A 8 38.45 -42.69 -12.14
N ALA A 9 37.31 -41.99 -12.07
CA ALA A 9 37.26 -40.66 -11.48
C ALA A 9 37.04 -40.80 -9.96
N CYS A 10 38.08 -40.51 -9.19
CA CYS A 10 38.01 -40.36 -7.74
C CYS A 10 37.11 -39.16 -7.42
N LEU A 11 35.91 -39.40 -6.90
CA LEU A 11 35.08 -38.35 -6.29
C LEU A 11 35.72 -37.93 -4.96
N ALA A 12 36.48 -36.84 -4.98
CA ALA A 12 36.91 -36.18 -3.76
C ALA A 12 35.67 -35.64 -3.02
N ARG A 13 35.42 -36.14 -1.79
CA ARG A 13 34.41 -35.59 -0.89
C ARG A 13 34.79 -34.15 -0.55
N LEU A 14 34.00 -33.19 -1.03
CA LEU A 14 34.06 -31.79 -0.58
C LEU A 14 33.68 -31.72 0.91
N PRO A 15 34.36 -30.92 1.73
CA PRO A 15 34.00 -30.74 3.13
C PRO A 15 32.61 -30.10 3.23
N ALA A 16 31.71 -30.81 3.91
CA ALA A 16 30.34 -30.41 4.16
C ALA A 16 30.27 -29.35 5.27
N HIS A 17 30.74 -28.14 5.01
CA HIS A 17 30.41 -26.96 5.82
C HIS A 17 30.47 -25.69 4.97
N ILE A 18 29.41 -25.45 4.20
CA ILE A 18 29.11 -24.09 3.74
C ILE A 18 28.62 -23.34 4.98
N PRO A 19 29.32 -22.28 5.45
CA PRO A 19 28.75 -21.45 6.49
C PRO A 19 27.48 -20.85 5.91
N ARG A 20 26.32 -21.20 6.49
CA ARG A 20 25.08 -20.46 6.26
C ARG A 20 25.39 -19.00 6.62
N ARG A 21 25.65 -18.15 5.61
CA ARG A 21 25.47 -16.72 5.79
C ARG A 21 24.00 -16.54 6.12
N ALA A 22 23.72 -16.42 7.41
CA ALA A 22 22.45 -15.91 7.86
C ALA A 22 22.37 -14.49 7.28
N PHE A 23 21.62 -14.32 6.19
CA PHE A 23 21.06 -13.02 5.84
C PHE A 23 20.00 -12.68 6.89
N ALA A 24 20.44 -12.49 8.14
CA ALA A 24 19.65 -11.99 9.24
C ALA A 24 19.71 -10.45 9.19
N THR A 25 19.30 -9.89 8.06
CA THR A 25 18.74 -8.55 8.02
C THR A 25 17.29 -8.72 7.58
N SER A 26 16.50 -9.43 8.41
CA SER A 26 15.12 -8.99 8.52
C SER A 26 15.23 -7.56 9.03
N ALA A 27 15.04 -6.59 8.13
CA ALA A 27 14.58 -5.28 8.56
C ALA A 27 13.39 -5.60 9.45
N ARG A 28 13.56 -5.48 10.78
CA ARG A 28 12.42 -5.46 11.67
C ARG A 28 11.61 -4.32 11.11
N CYS A 29 10.45 -4.61 10.50
CA CYS A 29 9.41 -3.61 10.43
C CYS A 29 9.38 -3.06 11.86
N PRO A 30 9.69 -1.78 12.10
CA PRO A 30 9.14 -1.17 13.30
C PRO A 30 7.68 -1.56 13.23
N ALA A 31 7.17 -2.28 14.23
CA ALA A 31 5.73 -2.46 14.33
C ALA A 31 5.22 -1.05 14.09
N ALA A 32 4.51 -0.83 12.97
CA ALA A 32 4.02 0.48 12.60
C ALA A 32 3.49 1.04 13.90
N ALA A 33 4.06 2.14 14.38
CA ALA A 33 3.69 2.66 15.69
C ALA A 33 2.19 2.85 15.57
N ASN A 34 1.42 1.90 16.10
CA ASN A 34 -0.01 1.95 16.17
C ASN A 34 -0.19 3.04 17.19
N GLY A 35 -0.12 4.29 16.74
CA GLY A 35 -0.27 5.45 17.59
C GLY A 35 -1.60 5.25 18.26
N ASN A 36 -1.55 4.99 19.57
CA ASN A 36 -2.66 4.61 20.45
C ASN A 36 -4.02 5.01 19.87
N SER A 37 -4.61 4.14 19.05
CA SER A 37 -6.01 4.29 18.69
C SER A 37 -6.77 3.79 19.92
N ASN A 38 -7.18 4.71 20.78
CA ASN A 38 -8.08 4.40 21.91
C ASN A 38 -9.48 3.91 21.45
N GLY A 39 -9.71 3.75 20.14
CA GLY A 39 -10.84 3.01 19.59
C GLY A 39 -10.49 1.53 19.43
N ALA A 40 -11.38 0.63 19.87
CA ALA A 40 -11.23 -0.80 19.64
C ALA A 40 -10.92 -1.07 18.17
N ALA A 41 -9.85 -1.84 17.88
CA ALA A 41 -9.45 -2.12 16.51
C ALA A 41 -10.63 -2.75 15.73
N LEU A 42 -11.16 -2.02 14.75
CA LEU A 42 -12.24 -2.55 13.90
C LEU A 42 -11.77 -3.81 13.18
N ASN A 43 -12.69 -4.77 13.02
CA ASN A 43 -12.48 -5.98 12.23
C ASN A 43 -11.92 -5.62 10.84
N PRO A 44 -10.92 -6.35 10.29
CA PRO A 44 -10.45 -6.15 8.91
C PRO A 44 -11.54 -6.17 7.83
N ARG A 45 -12.72 -6.75 8.12
CA ARG A 45 -13.90 -6.79 7.25
C ARG A 45 -14.97 -5.75 7.58
N TRP A 46 -14.69 -4.79 8.45
CA TRP A 46 -15.67 -3.82 8.96
C TRP A 46 -16.46 -3.10 7.87
N LEU A 47 -15.83 -2.74 6.74
CA LEU A 47 -16.50 -2.01 5.65
C LEU A 47 -17.52 -2.91 4.94
N SER A 48 -17.14 -4.16 4.66
CA SER A 48 -18.05 -5.16 4.10
C SER A 48 -19.18 -5.50 5.07
N GLU A 49 -18.89 -5.55 6.37
CA GLU A 49 -19.90 -5.76 7.41
C GLU A 49 -20.86 -4.57 7.51
N LEU A 50 -20.35 -3.34 7.45
CA LEU A 50 -21.16 -2.12 7.42
C LEU A 50 -22.09 -2.12 6.20
N GLN A 51 -21.58 -2.44 5.01
CA GLN A 51 -22.40 -2.58 3.81
C GLN A 51 -23.47 -3.66 3.95
N ALA A 52 -23.15 -4.80 4.58
CA ALA A 52 -24.12 -5.85 4.85
C ALA A 52 -25.21 -5.40 5.85
N ARG A 53 -24.85 -4.62 6.87
CA ARG A 53 -25.80 -4.02 7.82
C ARG A 53 -26.74 -3.04 7.12
N ILE A 54 -26.21 -2.12 6.33
CA ILE A 54 -26.98 -1.16 5.52
C ILE A 54 -28.00 -1.90 4.63
N LYS A 55 -27.58 -2.97 3.95
CA LYS A 55 -28.47 -3.80 3.12
C LYS A 55 -29.61 -4.42 3.94
N ARG A 56 -29.34 -4.90 5.15
CA ARG A 56 -30.39 -5.45 6.05
C ARG A 56 -31.38 -4.39 6.48
N CYS A 57 -30.92 -3.17 6.79
CA CYS A 57 -31.80 -2.04 7.12
C CYS A 57 -32.80 -1.74 5.99
N GLY A 58 -32.41 -1.95 4.73
CA GLY A 58 -33.33 -1.81 3.59
C GLY A 58 -34.55 -2.73 3.63
N SER A 59 -34.47 -3.86 4.33
CA SER A 59 -35.57 -4.81 4.49
C SER A 59 -36.48 -4.52 5.69
N LEU A 60 -36.16 -3.53 6.52
CA LEU A 60 -36.82 -3.27 7.81
C LEU A 60 -38.09 -2.40 7.71
N GLY A 61 -38.52 -2.02 6.51
CA GLY A 61 -39.75 -1.23 6.34
C GLY A 61 -39.68 0.20 6.90
N LEU A 62 -38.47 0.77 6.99
CA LEU A 62 -38.20 2.12 7.51
C LEU A 62 -39.01 3.21 6.78
N GLN A 63 -39.47 4.23 7.52
CA GLN A 63 -40.33 5.30 6.99
C GLN A 63 -39.80 6.71 7.29
N GLY A 64 -40.24 7.69 6.49
CA GLY A 64 -39.89 9.10 6.66
C GLY A 64 -38.38 9.33 6.74
N GLN A 65 -37.95 10.05 7.78
CA GLN A 65 -36.55 10.41 8.00
C GLN A 65 -35.60 9.21 8.03
N GLN A 66 -36.02 8.05 8.54
CA GLN A 66 -35.17 6.86 8.62
C GLN A 66 -34.78 6.33 7.23
N LYS A 67 -35.68 6.47 6.25
CA LYS A 67 -35.43 6.06 4.87
C LYS A 67 -34.45 7.02 4.19
N ASP A 68 -34.56 8.31 4.47
CA ASP A 68 -33.64 9.33 3.97
C ASP A 68 -32.25 9.17 4.58
N ASP A 69 -32.17 8.89 5.89
CA ASP A 69 -30.92 8.60 6.60
C ASP A 69 -30.24 7.35 6.04
N LEU A 70 -31.01 6.27 5.80
CA LEU A 70 -30.48 5.04 5.18
C LEU A 70 -29.93 5.31 3.78
N LYS A 71 -30.62 6.11 2.97
CA LYS A 71 -30.18 6.47 1.63
C LYS A 71 -28.89 7.29 1.67
N ALA A 72 -28.85 8.33 2.50
CA ALA A 72 -27.66 9.17 2.65
C ALA A 72 -26.45 8.37 3.14
N LEU A 73 -26.67 7.44 4.06
CA LEU A 73 -25.66 6.51 4.57
C LEU A 73 -25.14 5.57 3.48
N GLN A 74 -26.02 5.00 2.66
CA GLN A 74 -25.64 4.17 1.53
C GLN A 74 -24.81 4.97 0.51
N GLU A 75 -25.27 6.16 0.13
CA GLU A 75 -24.55 7.04 -0.80
C GLU A 75 -23.17 7.45 -0.27
N ALA A 76 -23.06 7.78 1.02
CA ALA A 76 -21.79 8.10 1.65
C ALA A 76 -20.82 6.91 1.63
N VAL A 77 -21.28 5.72 2.02
CA VAL A 77 -20.44 4.51 2.06
C VAL A 77 -20.03 4.08 0.64
N ASP A 78 -20.94 4.10 -0.33
CA ASP A 78 -20.65 3.68 -1.70
C ASP A 78 -19.82 4.70 -2.48
N GLY A 79 -20.02 6.00 -2.26
CA GLY A 79 -19.29 7.07 -2.94
C GLY A 79 -17.89 7.31 -2.37
N GLN A 80 -17.66 6.97 -1.10
CA GLN A 80 -16.43 7.32 -0.37
C GLN A 80 -15.71 6.09 0.19
N TRP A 81 -16.05 4.89 -0.27
CA TRP A 81 -15.53 3.63 0.26
C TRP A 81 -13.99 3.58 0.34
N LEU A 82 -13.28 4.11 -0.66
CA LEU A 82 -11.81 4.12 -0.68
C LEU A 82 -11.23 5.03 0.40
N GLU A 83 -11.79 6.23 0.56
CA GLU A 83 -11.41 7.17 1.62
C GLU A 83 -11.70 6.57 3.00
N LEU A 84 -12.90 6.00 3.18
CA LEU A 84 -13.29 5.35 4.44
C LEU A 84 -12.36 4.16 4.78
N LEU A 85 -11.98 3.37 3.78
CA LEU A 85 -11.10 2.21 3.94
C LEU A 85 -9.65 2.61 4.27
N ALA A 86 -9.07 3.50 3.47
CA ALA A 86 -7.63 3.78 3.51
C ALA A 86 -7.29 5.05 4.31
N GLY A 87 -8.16 6.06 4.28
CA GLY A 87 -7.98 7.32 5.00
C GLY A 87 -7.93 7.13 6.51
N ARG A 88 -8.72 6.19 7.06
CA ARG A 88 -8.65 5.82 8.48
C ARG A 88 -7.32 5.20 8.91
N GLU A 89 -6.52 4.73 7.94
CA GLU A 89 -5.17 4.22 8.17
C GLU A 89 -4.09 5.25 7.83
N GLY A 90 -4.48 6.50 7.54
CA GLY A 90 -3.60 7.60 7.20
C GLY A 90 -3.18 7.65 5.73
N PHE A 91 -3.80 6.89 4.82
CA PHE A 91 -3.52 7.06 3.39
C PHE A 91 -4.29 8.25 2.82
N LEU A 92 -3.59 9.15 2.13
CA LEU A 92 -4.23 10.22 1.39
C LEU A 92 -4.86 9.65 0.11
N THR A 93 -6.17 9.87 -0.07
CA THR A 93 -6.95 9.20 -1.12
C THR A 93 -7.46 10.13 -2.23
N GLY A 94 -7.16 11.44 -2.15
CA GLY A 94 -7.44 12.38 -3.22
C GLY A 94 -6.72 11.99 -4.52
N SER A 95 -7.27 12.34 -5.68
CA SER A 95 -6.72 11.94 -6.99
C SER A 95 -5.23 12.31 -7.17
N GLY A 96 -4.80 13.46 -6.63
CA GLY A 96 -3.41 13.89 -6.64
C GLY A 96 -2.44 13.06 -5.77
N TRP A 97 -2.95 12.12 -4.97
CA TRP A 97 -2.15 11.23 -4.10
C TRP A 97 -2.16 9.77 -4.56
N ARG A 98 -2.99 9.41 -5.53
CA ARG A 98 -3.08 8.04 -6.02
C ARG A 98 -1.93 7.75 -6.96
N GLY A 99 -1.03 6.86 -6.55
CA GLY A 99 0.12 6.46 -7.38
C GLY A 99 -0.35 5.66 -8.60
N LEU A 100 -1.32 4.79 -8.42
CA LEU A 100 -2.11 4.22 -9.51
C LEU A 100 -3.58 4.40 -9.16
N ASP A 101 -4.35 5.04 -10.04
CA ASP A 101 -5.77 5.25 -9.87
C ASP A 101 -6.53 4.34 -10.83
N ARG A 102 -7.28 3.38 -10.29
CA ARG A 102 -8.06 2.40 -11.06
C ARG A 102 -7.28 1.79 -12.23
N HIS A 103 -6.04 1.37 -11.99
CA HIS A 103 -5.22 0.73 -13.03
C HIS A 103 -5.84 -0.59 -13.43
N THR A 104 -6.06 -0.80 -14.73
CA THR A 104 -6.66 -2.04 -15.25
C THR A 104 -5.76 -3.23 -14.93
N VAL A 105 -6.29 -4.20 -14.19
CA VAL A 105 -5.65 -5.52 -14.09
C VAL A 105 -5.74 -6.16 -15.46
N THR A 106 -4.61 -6.50 -16.08
CA THR A 106 -4.62 -7.09 -17.42
C THR A 106 -4.71 -8.61 -17.36
N TRP A 107 -5.37 -9.24 -18.34
CA TRP A 107 -5.48 -10.70 -18.38
C TRP A 107 -4.09 -11.38 -18.46
N GLY A 108 -3.12 -10.74 -19.11
CA GLY A 108 -1.74 -11.24 -19.25
C GLY A 108 -0.89 -11.14 -17.98
N ASP A 109 -1.35 -10.42 -16.95
CA ASP A 109 -0.68 -10.37 -15.64
C ASP A 109 -0.98 -11.61 -14.78
N GLN A 110 -1.88 -12.48 -15.23
CA GLN A 110 -2.28 -13.67 -14.49
C GLN A 110 -1.31 -14.84 -14.71
N ASP A 111 -1.17 -15.67 -13.68
CA ASP A 111 -0.60 -17.01 -13.83
C ASP A 111 -1.68 -18.10 -13.69
N ALA A 112 -1.34 -19.32 -14.08
CA ALA A 112 -2.25 -20.47 -14.09
C ALA A 112 -2.33 -21.18 -12.72
N MET A 113 -1.77 -20.60 -11.66
CA MET A 113 -1.60 -21.28 -10.37
C MET A 113 -2.87 -21.22 -9.50
N LEU A 114 -4.00 -21.69 -10.00
CA LEU A 114 -5.10 -22.20 -9.19
C LEU A 114 -6.06 -22.99 -10.07
N THR A 115 -6.51 -24.14 -9.58
CA THR A 115 -7.44 -25.06 -10.24
C THR A 115 -8.71 -24.32 -10.71
N GLY A 116 -8.74 -23.90 -11.97
CA GLY A 116 -9.92 -23.45 -12.70
C GLY A 116 -9.99 -21.95 -13.03
N ALA A 117 -9.32 -21.07 -12.27
CA ALA A 117 -9.30 -19.62 -12.54
C ALA A 117 -7.91 -19.05 -12.22
N GLY A 118 -7.29 -18.39 -13.20
CA GLY A 118 -6.02 -17.70 -13.00
C GLY A 118 -6.16 -16.49 -12.06
N HIS A 119 -5.06 -16.08 -11.45
CA HIS A 119 -4.99 -14.87 -10.64
C HIS A 119 -3.75 -14.06 -11.01
N VAL A 120 -3.72 -12.79 -10.64
CA VAL A 120 -2.54 -11.92 -10.83
C VAL A 120 -1.32 -12.58 -10.19
N ASN A 121 -0.24 -12.72 -10.97
CA ASN A 121 1.00 -13.31 -10.48
C ASN A 121 1.58 -12.46 -9.33
N ASN A 122 2.19 -13.12 -8.35
CA ASN A 122 2.70 -12.46 -7.15
C ASN A 122 3.71 -11.33 -7.46
N VAL A 123 4.57 -11.47 -8.47
CA VAL A 123 5.55 -10.44 -8.86
C VAL A 123 4.87 -9.18 -9.38
N VAL A 124 3.69 -9.29 -9.97
CA VAL A 124 2.96 -8.15 -10.55
C VAL A 124 2.51 -7.15 -9.47
N TYR A 125 2.19 -7.62 -8.26
CA TYR A 125 1.86 -6.72 -7.15
C TYR A 125 3.03 -5.77 -6.82
N ASN A 126 4.27 -6.27 -6.85
CA ASN A 126 5.45 -5.43 -6.65
C ASN A 126 5.65 -4.45 -7.81
N LYS A 127 5.33 -4.85 -9.06
CA LYS A 127 5.35 -3.94 -10.22
C LYS A 127 4.32 -2.81 -10.07
N TYR A 128 3.13 -3.12 -9.59
CA TYR A 128 2.09 -2.11 -9.31
C TYR A 128 2.54 -1.14 -8.22
N ALA A 129 3.09 -1.64 -7.11
CA ALA A 129 3.63 -0.81 -6.04
C ALA A 129 4.79 0.09 -6.52
N GLU A 130 5.74 -0.43 -7.29
CA GLU A 130 6.82 0.36 -7.88
C GLU A 130 6.33 1.46 -8.82
N SER A 131 5.42 1.12 -9.74
CA SER A 131 4.82 2.10 -10.67
C SER A 131 4.06 3.17 -9.91
N ALA A 132 3.31 2.78 -8.89
CA ALA A 132 2.57 3.69 -8.04
C ALA A 132 3.48 4.59 -7.21
N ARG A 133 4.59 4.09 -6.66
CA ARG A 133 5.57 4.90 -5.94
C ARG A 133 6.17 5.96 -6.85
N PHE A 134 6.56 5.58 -8.07
CA PHE A 134 7.10 6.52 -9.05
C PHE A 134 6.09 7.64 -9.35
N ASN A 135 4.84 7.29 -9.63
CA ASN A 135 3.80 8.28 -9.89
C ASN A 135 3.49 9.14 -8.66
N TRP A 136 3.49 8.56 -7.46
CA TRP A 136 3.30 9.29 -6.21
C TRP A 136 4.41 10.34 -5.99
N LEU A 137 5.68 9.98 -6.21
CA LEU A 137 6.79 10.93 -6.18
C LEU A 137 6.68 11.98 -7.29
N ARG A 138 6.27 11.58 -8.49
CA ARG A 138 6.05 12.51 -9.60
C ARG A 138 4.99 13.56 -9.28
N ASN A 139 3.98 13.24 -8.47
CA ASN A 139 2.97 14.20 -8.05
C ASN A 139 3.56 15.35 -7.22
N PHE A 140 4.71 15.16 -6.56
CA PHE A 140 5.45 16.28 -5.95
C PHE A 140 5.94 17.27 -7.00
N ALA A 141 6.50 16.76 -8.11
CA ALA A 141 6.99 17.60 -9.20
C ALA A 141 5.87 18.34 -9.94
N THR A 142 4.68 17.75 -10.04
CA THR A 142 3.59 18.30 -10.89
C THR A 142 2.54 19.07 -10.13
N THR A 143 2.26 18.73 -8.87
CA THR A 143 1.05 19.18 -8.16
C THR A 143 1.36 19.72 -6.77
N ILE A 144 2.21 19.07 -5.98
CA ILE A 144 2.42 19.43 -4.56
C ILE A 144 3.50 20.52 -4.40
N ASP A 145 4.57 20.44 -5.18
CA ASP A 145 5.73 21.35 -5.10
C ASP A 145 6.29 21.66 -6.50
N PRO A 146 5.48 22.28 -7.38
CA PRO A 146 5.90 22.57 -8.75
C PRO A 146 7.07 23.58 -8.82
N THR A 147 7.33 24.34 -7.75
CA THR A 147 8.48 25.26 -7.69
C THR A 147 9.82 24.52 -7.69
N HIS A 148 9.86 23.27 -7.21
CA HIS A 148 11.06 22.42 -7.23
C HIS A 148 10.95 21.26 -8.23
N ARG A 149 10.13 21.42 -9.28
CA ARG A 149 9.83 20.37 -10.27
C ARG A 149 11.07 19.64 -10.77
N ASP A 150 12.07 20.36 -11.28
CA ASP A 150 13.27 19.74 -11.86
C ASP A 150 14.05 18.90 -10.84
N ALA A 151 14.06 19.33 -9.58
CA ALA A 151 14.72 18.60 -8.51
C ALA A 151 13.96 17.33 -8.13
N TRP A 152 12.63 17.35 -8.12
CA TRP A 152 11.80 16.15 -7.92
C TRP A 152 11.90 15.18 -9.11
N GLU A 153 11.92 15.69 -10.35
CA GLU A 153 12.12 14.85 -11.55
C GLU A 153 13.52 14.19 -11.53
N ALA A 154 14.56 14.95 -11.17
CA ALA A 154 15.91 14.43 -11.04
C ALA A 154 16.02 13.35 -9.95
N PHE A 155 15.28 13.49 -8.85
CA PHE A 155 15.27 12.54 -7.71
C PHE A 155 14.80 11.13 -8.10
N MET A 156 14.03 11.02 -9.17
CA MET A 156 13.57 9.75 -9.73
C MET A 156 14.54 9.16 -10.77
N SER A 157 15.72 9.75 -10.95
CA SER A 157 16.73 9.34 -11.92
C SER A 157 18.09 9.09 -11.27
N PRO A 158 18.95 8.25 -11.85
CA PRO A 158 20.29 7.99 -11.33
C PRO A 158 21.31 9.08 -11.69
N ARG A 159 20.88 10.30 -12.07
CA ARG A 159 21.78 11.35 -12.58
C ARG A 159 22.52 12.13 -11.49
N ASP A 160 21.98 12.16 -10.28
CA ASP A 160 22.51 12.96 -9.17
C ASP A 160 22.16 12.29 -7.82
N VAL A 161 21.42 12.96 -6.94
CA VAL A 161 20.81 12.33 -5.77
C VAL A 161 19.48 11.69 -6.18
N GLY A 162 19.27 10.42 -5.85
CA GLY A 162 18.03 9.72 -6.12
C GLY A 162 17.75 8.59 -5.14
N LEU A 163 16.84 7.70 -5.52
CA LEU A 163 16.31 6.66 -4.64
C LEU A 163 16.79 5.26 -5.03
N ILE A 164 17.17 4.46 -4.04
CA ILE A 164 17.47 3.03 -4.19
C ILE A 164 16.59 2.23 -3.25
N MET A 165 15.87 1.23 -3.78
CA MET A 165 15.12 0.29 -2.95
C MET A 165 16.09 -0.60 -2.15
N ARG A 166 16.12 -0.46 -0.82
CA ARG A 166 16.91 -1.31 0.08
C ARG A 166 16.22 -2.65 0.33
N SER A 167 14.93 -2.60 0.60
CA SER A 167 14.11 -3.79 0.84
C SER A 167 12.64 -3.51 0.59
N MET A 168 11.93 -4.53 0.14
CA MET A 168 10.49 -4.50 -0.04
C MET A 168 9.90 -5.80 0.52
N LYS A 169 8.86 -5.68 1.33
CA LYS A 169 8.08 -6.81 1.86
C LYS A 169 6.67 -6.70 1.34
N THR A 170 6.10 -7.79 0.83
CA THR A 170 4.72 -7.83 0.34
C THR A 170 3.90 -8.87 1.09
N ASP A 171 2.83 -8.43 1.73
CA ASP A 171 1.85 -9.28 2.40
C ASP A 171 0.59 -9.41 1.51
N TYR A 172 0.44 -10.55 0.83
CA TYR A 172 -0.72 -10.87 0.01
C TYR A 172 -1.93 -11.20 0.90
N LYS A 173 -3.07 -10.56 0.63
CA LYS A 173 -4.30 -10.69 1.43
C LYS A 173 -5.36 -11.54 0.75
N PHE A 174 -5.47 -11.45 -0.57
CA PHE A 174 -6.26 -12.36 -1.40
C PHE A 174 -5.80 -12.29 -2.87
N PRO A 175 -6.04 -13.32 -3.70
CA PRO A 175 -5.67 -13.31 -5.10
C PRO A 175 -6.65 -12.47 -5.94
N MET A 176 -6.25 -11.28 -6.40
CA MET A 176 -6.99 -10.55 -7.43
C MET A 176 -6.93 -11.29 -8.77
N ALA A 177 -7.98 -11.16 -9.57
CA ALA A 177 -8.07 -11.73 -10.91
C ALA A 177 -8.69 -10.71 -11.87
N TYR A 178 -8.40 -10.86 -13.16
CA TYR A 178 -9.09 -10.18 -14.23
C TYR A 178 -10.55 -10.68 -14.33
N PRO A 179 -11.52 -9.81 -14.64
CA PRO A 179 -11.40 -8.35 -14.75
C PRO A 179 -11.47 -7.65 -13.38
N ASP A 180 -10.56 -6.71 -13.13
CA ASP A 180 -10.57 -5.83 -11.95
C ASP A 180 -9.80 -4.53 -12.26
N HIS A 181 -9.90 -3.54 -11.38
CA HIS A 181 -9.04 -2.37 -11.34
C HIS A 181 -8.34 -2.32 -9.98
N VAL A 182 -7.05 -2.03 -9.99
CA VAL A 182 -6.26 -1.84 -8.78
C VAL A 182 -5.96 -0.36 -8.58
N THR A 183 -6.29 0.14 -7.38
CA THR A 183 -5.86 1.46 -6.92
C THR A 183 -4.73 1.26 -5.91
N VAL A 184 -3.61 1.97 -6.08
CA VAL A 184 -2.44 1.84 -5.22
C VAL A 184 -2.14 3.18 -4.55
N LEU A 185 -2.15 3.16 -3.22
CA LEU A 185 -1.92 4.31 -2.36
C LEU A 185 -0.60 4.14 -1.62
N HIS A 186 0.08 5.25 -1.32
CA HIS A 186 1.27 5.26 -0.49
C HIS A 186 1.08 6.20 0.70
N LYS A 187 1.71 5.86 1.82
CA LYS A 187 1.87 6.75 2.96
C LYS A 187 3.29 6.67 3.51
N ILE A 188 3.76 7.78 4.06
CA ILE A 188 5.01 7.89 4.81
C ILE A 188 4.81 7.27 6.19
N VAL A 189 5.66 6.32 6.58
CA VAL A 189 5.53 5.57 7.83
C VAL A 189 6.05 6.34 9.04
N SER A 190 7.10 7.13 8.85
CA SER A 190 7.74 7.91 9.91
C SER A 190 8.06 9.32 9.41
N GLU A 191 7.79 10.31 10.24
CA GLU A 191 8.11 11.71 9.94
C GLU A 191 9.61 11.86 9.64
N PRO A 192 10.01 12.45 8.49
CA PRO A 192 11.41 12.63 8.16
C PRO A 192 12.02 13.79 8.95
N THR A 193 13.33 13.72 9.15
CA THR A 193 14.19 14.79 9.67
C THR A 193 15.15 15.29 8.61
N TYR A 194 15.84 16.40 8.87
CA TYR A 194 16.83 16.94 7.93
C TYR A 194 18.07 16.05 7.77
N GLU A 195 18.27 15.11 8.69
CA GLU A 195 19.32 14.10 8.65
C GLU A 195 18.85 12.80 7.97
N SER A 196 17.57 12.71 7.59
CA SER A 196 17.01 11.49 7.02
C SER A 196 17.59 11.22 5.63
N ASP A 197 18.25 10.08 5.51
CA ASP A 197 18.85 9.55 4.27
C ASP A 197 18.11 8.30 3.77
N TYR A 198 16.87 8.12 4.23
CA TYR A 198 15.94 7.08 3.81
C TYR A 198 14.49 7.54 3.96
N ILE A 199 13.59 6.86 3.27
CA ILE A 199 12.14 7.04 3.36
C ILE A 199 11.54 5.64 3.56
N LEU A 200 10.64 5.52 4.55
CA LEU A 200 9.84 4.33 4.76
C LEU A 200 8.44 4.57 4.24
N LEU A 201 8.00 3.75 3.30
CA LEU A 201 6.65 3.81 2.73
C LEU A 201 5.87 2.53 3.04
N GLU A 202 4.58 2.69 3.29
CA GLU A 202 3.61 1.61 3.17
C GLU A 202 2.80 1.83 1.90
N ALA A 203 2.63 0.78 1.09
CA ALA A 203 1.75 0.77 -0.07
C ALA A 203 0.52 -0.09 0.19
N LEU A 204 -0.66 0.42 -0.17
CA LEU A 204 -1.93 -0.29 -0.07
C LEU A 204 -2.48 -0.53 -1.48
N LEU A 205 -2.52 -1.80 -1.90
CA LEU A 205 -3.09 -2.20 -3.19
C LEU A 205 -4.53 -2.64 -2.96
N VAL A 206 -5.47 -1.89 -3.52
CA VAL A 206 -6.91 -2.04 -3.29
C VAL A 206 -7.57 -2.51 -4.57
N SER A 207 -8.34 -3.60 -4.47
CA SER A 207 -9.22 -4.06 -5.54
C SER A 207 -10.50 -3.25 -5.55
N ASP A 208 -10.89 -2.77 -6.73
CA ASP A 208 -12.15 -2.05 -6.92
C ASP A 208 -13.36 -3.00 -6.90
N VAL A 209 -13.23 -4.20 -7.49
CA VAL A 209 -14.30 -5.21 -7.50
C VAL A 209 -14.62 -5.67 -6.09
N HIS A 210 -13.60 -5.95 -5.28
CA HIS A 210 -13.80 -6.46 -3.93
C HIS A 210 -13.86 -5.38 -2.85
N ARG A 211 -13.51 -4.12 -3.19
CA ARG A 211 -13.44 -2.97 -2.28
C ARG A 211 -12.66 -3.26 -0.99
N ARG A 212 -11.53 -3.96 -1.12
CA ARG A 212 -10.67 -4.33 0.00
C ARG A 212 -9.20 -4.45 -0.41
N PRO A 213 -8.26 -4.39 0.55
CA PRO A 213 -6.84 -4.58 0.26
C PRO A 213 -6.57 -5.98 -0.27
N ALA A 214 -5.90 -6.05 -1.41
CA ALA A 214 -5.40 -7.26 -2.03
C ALA A 214 -3.97 -7.58 -1.62
N ALA A 215 -3.15 -6.56 -1.46
CA ALA A 215 -1.81 -6.68 -0.93
C ALA A 215 -1.42 -5.42 -0.16
N ARG A 216 -0.42 -5.57 0.71
CA ARG A 216 0.27 -4.46 1.35
C ARG A 216 1.75 -4.60 1.12
N CYS A 217 2.43 -3.50 0.82
CA CYS A 217 3.87 -3.47 0.71
C CYS A 217 4.47 -2.56 1.78
N PHE A 218 5.61 -2.96 2.32
CA PHE A 218 6.47 -2.10 3.13
C PHE A 218 7.78 -1.91 2.39
N GLU A 219 8.20 -0.66 2.25
CA GLU A 219 9.32 -0.24 1.40
C GLU A 219 10.33 0.55 2.23
N ASP A 220 11.57 0.08 2.26
CA ASP A 220 12.73 0.80 2.82
C ASP A 220 13.55 1.34 1.65
N ILE A 221 13.51 2.65 1.46
CA ILE A 221 14.09 3.33 0.31
C ILE A 221 15.21 4.24 0.80
N VAL A 222 16.41 4.06 0.24
CA VAL A 222 17.59 4.85 0.58
C VAL A 222 17.70 6.05 -0.35
N VAL A 223 18.13 7.18 0.21
CA VAL A 223 18.57 8.33 -0.55
C VAL A 223 20.06 8.18 -0.84
N TYR A 224 20.40 8.18 -2.12
CA TYR A 224 21.73 7.83 -2.59
C TYR A 224 22.25 8.89 -3.54
N ASP A 225 23.47 9.36 -3.28
CA ASP A 225 24.23 10.19 -4.19
C ASP A 225 24.96 9.29 -5.18
N TYR A 226 24.47 9.25 -6.42
CA TYR A 226 25.04 8.39 -7.47
C TYR A 226 26.43 8.86 -7.94
N LYS A 227 26.79 10.12 -7.73
CA LYS A 227 28.12 10.64 -8.10
C LYS A 227 29.16 10.33 -7.03
N ALA A 228 28.80 10.51 -5.76
CA ALA A 228 29.67 10.21 -4.64
C ALA A 228 29.62 8.73 -4.21
N ALA A 229 28.72 7.93 -4.80
CA ALA A 229 28.50 6.52 -4.51
C ALA A 229 28.28 6.24 -3.00
N LYS A 230 27.51 7.09 -2.33
CA LYS A 230 27.23 6.98 -0.88
C LYS A 230 25.81 7.41 -0.53
N ARG A 231 25.35 6.98 0.64
CA ARG A 231 24.12 7.52 1.25
C ARG A 231 24.26 9.01 1.50
N THR A 232 23.17 9.74 1.30
CA THR A 232 23.12 11.19 1.56
C THR A 232 21.76 11.57 2.12
N PRO A 233 21.65 12.60 2.98
CA PRO A 233 20.37 13.11 3.42
C PRO A 233 19.50 13.62 2.27
N LEU A 234 18.18 13.66 2.52
CA LEU A 234 17.22 14.38 1.69
C LEU A 234 17.60 15.87 1.59
N LYS A 235 17.22 16.50 0.47
CA LYS A 235 17.33 17.97 0.35
C LYS A 235 16.34 18.63 1.33
N PRO A 236 16.67 19.76 1.96
CA PRO A 236 15.81 20.37 2.98
C PRO A 236 14.35 20.58 2.54
N PHE A 237 14.12 21.12 1.33
CA PHE A 237 12.76 21.32 0.82
C PHE A 237 11.97 20.01 0.66
N MET A 238 12.64 18.89 0.36
CA MET A 238 11.99 17.58 0.27
C MET A 238 11.52 17.13 1.66
N VAL A 239 12.33 17.35 2.69
CA VAL A 239 11.96 17.06 4.08
C VAL A 239 10.73 17.86 4.48
N ASP A 240 10.69 19.16 4.16
CA ASP A 240 9.54 20.03 4.47
C ASP A 240 8.26 19.52 3.81
N ARG A 241 8.30 19.21 2.51
CA ARG A 241 7.13 18.68 1.79
C ARG A 241 6.68 17.30 2.30
N LEU A 242 7.63 16.44 2.65
CA LEU A 242 7.32 15.11 3.18
C LEU A 242 6.76 15.18 4.61
N ARG A 243 7.21 16.13 5.45
CA ARG A 243 6.62 16.41 6.76
C ARG A 243 5.18 16.90 6.65
N GLU A 244 4.92 17.87 5.78
CA GLU A 244 3.56 18.35 5.53
C GLU A 244 2.63 17.23 5.05
N THR A 245 3.16 16.33 4.22
CA THR A 245 2.44 15.13 3.78
C THR A 245 2.15 14.21 4.96
N TYR A 246 3.13 13.93 5.81
CA TYR A 246 2.96 13.11 7.01
C TYR A 246 1.91 13.70 7.97
N GLU A 247 1.94 15.02 8.20
CA GLU A 247 0.92 15.70 9.01
C GLU A 247 -0.48 15.61 8.36
N ALA A 248 -0.57 15.73 7.04
CA ALA A 248 -1.83 15.57 6.33
C ALA A 248 -2.40 14.15 6.47
N GLN A 249 -1.53 13.13 6.47
CA GLN A 249 -1.93 11.74 6.75
C GLN A 249 -2.53 11.60 8.15
N GLU A 250 -1.91 12.23 9.16
CA GLU A 250 -2.41 12.20 10.54
C GLU A 250 -3.75 12.93 10.69
N ARG A 251 -3.91 14.09 10.05
CA ARG A 251 -5.21 14.78 9.99
C ARG A 251 -6.28 13.93 9.32
N SER A 252 -5.98 13.36 8.16
CA SER A 252 -6.89 12.48 7.42
C SER A 252 -7.29 11.27 8.27
N ARG A 253 -6.36 10.68 9.03
CA ARG A 253 -6.63 9.55 9.92
C ARG A 253 -7.70 9.88 10.95
N VAL A 254 -7.52 11.00 11.66
CA VAL A 254 -8.45 11.45 12.72
C VAL A 254 -9.82 11.81 12.15
N GLU A 255 -9.85 12.55 11.03
CA GLU A 255 -11.08 12.99 10.38
C GLU A 255 -11.90 11.80 9.86
N VAL A 256 -11.24 10.86 9.19
CA VAL A 256 -11.91 9.68 8.62
C VAL A 256 -12.34 8.70 9.71
N GLU A 257 -11.55 8.48 10.77
CA GLU A 257 -11.99 7.64 11.89
C GLU A 257 -13.24 8.21 12.55
N SER A 258 -13.28 9.53 12.76
CA SER A 258 -14.47 10.23 13.28
C SER A 258 -15.69 10.08 12.35
N LYS A 259 -15.46 10.10 11.03
CA LYS A 259 -16.50 9.87 10.01
C LYS A 259 -17.03 8.44 10.06
N VAL A 260 -16.14 7.44 10.15
CA VAL A 260 -16.51 6.02 10.27
C VAL A 260 -17.35 5.79 11.52
N GLN A 261 -16.96 6.36 12.66
CA GLN A 261 -17.71 6.23 13.91
C GLN A 261 -19.14 6.79 13.78
N ARG A 262 -19.31 7.96 13.15
CA ARG A 262 -20.65 8.51 12.88
C ARG A 262 -21.49 7.60 11.99
N LEU A 263 -20.91 7.00 10.94
CA LEU A 263 -21.63 6.08 10.06
C LEU A 263 -22.08 4.83 10.81
N LEU A 264 -21.24 4.29 11.70
CA LEU A 264 -21.57 3.14 12.54
C LEU A 264 -22.73 3.44 13.49
N GLU A 265 -22.72 4.62 14.12
CA GLU A 265 -23.81 5.09 15.00
C GLU A 265 -25.13 5.27 14.26
N VAL A 266 -25.10 5.80 13.03
CA VAL A 266 -26.30 5.93 12.19
C VAL A 266 -26.88 4.55 11.86
N VAL A 267 -26.05 3.60 11.41
CA VAL A 267 -26.54 2.23 11.14
C VAL A 267 -27.14 1.60 12.39
N GLU A 268 -26.47 1.73 13.55
CA GLU A 268 -26.97 1.15 14.80
C GLU A 268 -28.31 1.75 15.22
N LYS A 269 -28.51 3.07 15.03
CA LYS A 269 -29.80 3.72 15.28
C LYS A 269 -30.89 3.18 14.35
N LEU A 270 -30.59 3.01 13.07
CA LEU A 270 -31.53 2.46 12.09
C LEU A 270 -31.90 1.01 12.39
N GLU A 271 -30.93 0.18 12.81
CA GLU A 271 -31.17 -1.21 13.21
C GLU A 271 -32.07 -1.33 14.45
N LYS A 272 -31.96 -0.39 15.41
CA LYS A 272 -32.79 -0.37 16.64
C LYS A 272 -34.18 0.21 16.46
N ALA A 273 -34.41 0.94 15.37
CA ALA A 273 -35.66 1.66 15.14
C ALA A 273 -36.64 0.88 14.24
N ALA A 274 -36.27 -0.34 13.86
CA ALA A 274 -37.09 -1.35 13.21
C ALA A 274 -37.67 -2.33 14.23
#